data_AF-A0A9E4F4K9-F1
#
_entry.id   AF-A0A9E4F4K9-F1
#
_cell.length_a   1.000
_cell.length_b   1.000
_cell.length_c   1.000
_cell.angle_alpha   90.00
_cell.angle_beta   90.00
_cell.angle_gamma   90.00
#
_symmetry.space_group_name_H-M   'P 1'
#
loop_
_entity.id
_entity.type
_entity.pdbx_description
1 polymer ?
#
loop_
_entity_poly.entity_id
_entity_poly.type
_entity_poly.pdbx_seq_one_letter_code
_entity_poly.pdbx_strand_id
1 'polypeptide(L)'
;MNVQITPSRLLAPLAALAVLTACASAPEDPNAPRACFTVNNEDGGGPIGNVWIRHESRQRLRIGEVGIGRRVTECFRRTGMIGRWTFVVYSSSSDRMDPARGQNSPPTRVSDSFIYQEDTEFVWDVRTGRITLQAAPPEGND
;
A
#
# COMPACT_ATOMS: atom_id res chain seq x y z
N MET A 1 -0.15 -73.11 25.00
CA MET A 1 -1.18 -72.61 24.06
C MET A 1 -1.09 -71.09 24.09
N ASN A 2 -0.58 -70.48 23.02
CA ASN A 2 -0.48 -69.03 22.84
C ASN A 2 -1.68 -68.56 22.02
N VAL A 3 -2.43 -67.57 22.52
CA VAL A 3 -3.43 -66.83 21.75
C VAL A 3 -3.32 -65.34 22.09
N GLN A 4 -3.19 -64.53 21.03
CA GLN A 4 -3.06 -63.08 21.01
C GLN A 4 -4.37 -62.37 21.40
N ILE A 5 -4.27 -61.17 22.00
CA ILE A 5 -5.29 -60.11 21.88
C ILE A 5 -4.60 -58.76 21.62
N THR A 6 -5.09 -58.11 20.56
CA THR A 6 -4.73 -56.86 19.88
C THR A 6 -4.91 -55.59 20.76
N PRO A 7 -4.16 -54.48 20.52
CA PRO A 7 -4.32 -53.23 21.26
C PRO A 7 -5.47 -52.36 20.73
N SER A 8 -6.38 -51.94 21.62
CA SER A 8 -7.40 -50.93 21.35
C SER A 8 -6.85 -49.52 21.52
N ARG A 9 -7.08 -48.72 20.47
CA ARG A 9 -6.75 -47.29 20.31
C ARG A 9 -7.63 -46.37 21.17
N LEU A 10 -7.23 -45.08 21.15
CA LEU A 10 -8.00 -43.83 21.33
C LEU A 10 -7.66 -43.13 22.66
N LEU A 11 -7.28 -41.84 22.73
CA LEU A 11 -7.24 -40.72 21.79
C LEU A 11 -6.13 -39.76 22.27
N ALA A 12 -5.18 -39.41 21.41
CA ALA A 12 -4.34 -38.23 21.60
C ALA A 12 -5.13 -37.00 21.14
N PRO A 13 -5.17 -35.89 21.90
CA PRO A 13 -5.77 -34.66 21.41
C PRO A 13 -4.85 -34.09 20.32
N LEU A 14 -5.38 -34.04 19.09
CA LEU A 14 -4.84 -33.22 18.01
C LEU A 14 -4.90 -31.76 18.46
N ALA A 15 -3.77 -31.26 18.97
CA ALA A 15 -3.53 -29.84 19.09
C ALA A 15 -3.49 -29.26 17.67
N ALA A 16 -4.63 -28.72 17.23
CA ALA A 16 -4.72 -27.91 16.04
C ALA A 16 -3.77 -26.71 16.20
N LEU A 17 -2.61 -26.78 15.54
CA LEU A 17 -1.77 -25.61 15.31
C LEU A 17 -2.55 -24.66 14.41
N ALA A 18 -3.27 -23.73 15.04
CA ALA A 18 -3.80 -22.55 14.38
C ALA A 18 -2.61 -21.74 13.87
N VAL A 19 -2.28 -21.91 12.59
CA VAL A 19 -1.40 -21.00 11.88
C VAL A 19 -2.15 -19.67 11.77
N LEU A 20 -1.90 -18.78 12.72
CA LEU A 20 -2.18 -17.35 12.53
C LEU A 20 -1.26 -16.88 11.41
N THR A 21 -1.76 -16.93 10.17
CA THR A 21 -1.17 -16.19 9.06
C THR A 21 -1.28 -14.72 9.41
N ALA A 22 -0.22 -14.20 10.03
CA ALA A 22 0.01 -12.77 10.11
C ALA A 22 -0.11 -12.23 8.69
N CYS A 23 -0.98 -11.22 8.50
CA CYS A 23 -0.95 -10.36 7.33
C CYS A 23 0.38 -9.60 7.33
N ALA A 24 1.48 -10.29 7.01
CA ALA A 24 2.73 -9.65 6.68
C ALA A 24 2.47 -9.00 5.32
N SER A 25 2.26 -7.68 5.33
CA SER A 25 2.54 -6.85 4.16
C SER A 25 3.84 -7.37 3.55
N ALA A 26 3.77 -7.96 2.35
CA ALA A 26 4.92 -8.56 1.69
C ALA A 26 6.14 -7.62 1.84
N PRO A 27 7.26 -8.11 2.41
CA PRO A 27 8.44 -7.30 2.67
C PRO A 27 8.98 -6.73 1.37
N GLU A 28 9.69 -5.61 1.46
CA GLU A 28 10.45 -5.09 0.32
C GLU A 28 11.41 -6.18 -0.16
N ASP A 29 11.28 -6.54 -1.44
CA ASP A 29 12.13 -7.54 -2.09
C ASP A 29 13.18 -6.76 -2.90
N PRO A 30 14.49 -6.88 -2.56
CA PRO A 30 15.55 -6.14 -3.24
C PRO A 30 15.67 -6.50 -4.73
N ASN A 31 15.10 -7.63 -5.17
CA ASN A 31 15.08 -8.04 -6.58
C ASN A 31 13.73 -7.74 -7.25
N ALA A 32 12.75 -7.18 -6.54
CA ALA A 32 11.48 -6.83 -7.13
C ALA A 32 11.59 -5.59 -8.02
N PRO A 33 10.76 -5.50 -9.06
CA PRO A 33 10.65 -4.30 -9.88
C PRO A 33 10.36 -3.07 -9.02
N ARG A 34 10.94 -1.94 -9.41
CA ARG A 34 10.85 -0.68 -8.67
C ARG A 34 9.87 0.24 -9.36
N ALA A 35 8.88 0.75 -8.64
CA ALA A 35 8.03 1.82 -9.13
C ALA A 35 8.12 3.02 -8.20
N CYS A 36 8.13 4.22 -8.79
CA CYS A 36 8.14 5.46 -8.04
C CYS A 36 6.79 6.17 -8.13
N PHE A 37 6.42 6.82 -7.05
CA PHE A 37 5.16 7.53 -6.93
C PHE A 37 5.47 8.95 -6.49
N THR A 38 5.23 9.89 -7.38
CA THR A 38 5.49 11.30 -7.16
C THR A 38 4.19 12.07 -7.07
N VAL A 39 4.08 12.88 -6.04
CA VAL A 39 2.96 13.79 -5.84
C VAL A 39 3.48 15.21 -5.87
N ASN A 40 3.06 15.95 -6.91
CA ASN A 40 3.51 17.29 -7.21
C ASN A 40 2.46 18.34 -6.81
N ASN A 41 2.85 19.25 -5.93
CA ASN A 41 2.08 20.44 -5.55
C ASN A 41 2.99 21.69 -5.54
N GLU A 42 4.01 21.73 -6.41
CA GLU A 42 4.98 22.84 -6.51
C GLU A 42 4.33 24.15 -6.96
N ASP A 43 3.40 24.09 -7.91
CA ASP A 43 2.61 25.24 -8.34
C ASP A 43 1.62 25.74 -7.27
N GLY A 44 1.44 24.98 -6.18
CA GLY A 44 0.43 25.22 -5.17
C GLY A 44 -0.99 24.99 -5.67
N GLY A 45 -1.98 25.38 -4.85
CA GLY A 45 -3.42 25.27 -5.19
C GLY A 45 -4.02 23.86 -5.03
N GLY A 46 -3.22 22.82 -4.80
CA GLY A 46 -3.68 21.51 -4.34
C GLY A 46 -3.75 21.41 -2.81
N PRO A 47 -4.48 20.42 -2.24
CA PRO A 47 -4.51 20.15 -0.80
C PRO A 47 -3.13 19.83 -0.20
N ILE A 48 -3.06 20.06 1.11
CA ILE A 48 -1.96 19.68 1.98
C ILE A 48 -2.36 18.45 2.79
N GLY A 49 -1.44 17.51 2.98
CA GLY A 49 -1.61 16.43 3.94
C GLY A 49 -0.92 15.13 3.57
N ASN A 50 -1.30 14.05 4.25
CA ASN A 50 -0.72 12.73 4.07
C ASN A 50 -1.18 12.10 2.76
N VAL A 51 -0.20 11.63 2.01
CA VAL A 51 -0.37 11.03 0.70
C VAL A 51 -0.24 9.52 0.81
N TRP A 52 -1.19 8.83 0.21
CA TRP A 52 -1.17 7.40 0.06
C TRP A 52 -1.52 7.00 -1.37
N ILE A 53 -1.06 5.83 -1.79
CA ILE A 53 -1.69 5.11 -2.89
C ILE A 53 -2.60 4.02 -2.31
N ARG A 54 -3.76 3.84 -2.94
CA ARG A 54 -4.78 2.88 -2.50
C ARG A 54 -5.12 1.95 -3.65
N HIS A 55 -5.08 0.65 -3.39
CA HIS A 55 -5.53 -0.38 -4.30
C HIS A 55 -7.05 -0.59 -4.15
N GLU A 56 -7.69 -1.09 -5.21
CA GLU A 56 -9.11 -1.46 -5.17
C GLU A 56 -9.45 -2.51 -4.10
N SER A 57 -8.49 -3.38 -3.75
CA SER A 57 -8.62 -4.35 -2.64
C SER A 57 -8.49 -3.74 -1.24
N ARG A 58 -8.49 -2.41 -1.12
CA ARG A 58 -8.35 -1.62 0.12
C ARG A 58 -6.95 -1.62 0.76
N GLN A 59 -5.96 -2.23 0.11
CA GLN A 59 -4.56 -2.05 0.50
C GLN A 59 -4.13 -0.58 0.31
N ARG A 60 -3.23 -0.11 1.17
CA ARG A 60 -2.70 1.26 1.12
C ARG A 60 -1.20 1.25 1.35
N LEU A 61 -0.49 2.12 0.66
CA LEU A 61 0.93 2.38 0.85
C LEU A 61 1.13 3.88 1.05
N ARG A 62 1.89 4.26 2.08
CA ARG A 62 2.15 5.66 2.41
C ARG A 62 3.27 6.18 1.53
N ILE A 63 3.04 7.30 0.85
CA ILE A 63 4.06 8.00 0.06
C ILE A 63 4.78 9.04 0.91
N GLY A 64 4.03 9.77 1.75
CA GLY A 64 4.61 10.82 2.58
C GLY A 64 3.60 11.91 2.90
N GLU A 65 4.06 13.15 3.06
CA GLU A 65 3.23 14.33 3.23
C GLU A 65 3.52 15.33 2.10
N VAL A 66 2.49 15.91 1.51
CA VAL A 66 2.60 16.96 0.50
C VAL A 66 2.13 18.30 1.07
N GLY A 67 2.91 19.35 0.83
CA GLY A 67 2.59 20.74 1.17
C GLY A 67 2.49 21.63 -0.08
N ILE A 68 2.12 22.89 0.10
CA ILE A 68 2.19 23.89 -0.99
C ILE A 68 3.65 24.14 -1.34
N GLY A 69 3.97 24.21 -2.64
CA GLY A 69 5.33 24.43 -3.10
C GLY A 69 6.23 23.21 -2.90
N ARG A 70 5.64 22.02 -2.73
CA ARG A 70 6.36 20.78 -2.43
C ARG A 70 6.08 19.69 -3.45
N ARG A 71 7.07 18.83 -3.62
CA ARG A 71 7.00 17.55 -4.31
C ARG A 71 7.46 16.47 -3.35
N VAL A 72 6.78 15.34 -3.34
CA VAL A 72 7.18 14.14 -2.59
C VAL A 72 7.25 12.96 -3.54
N THR A 73 8.31 12.17 -3.43
CA THR A 73 8.54 10.98 -4.25
C THR A 73 8.90 9.84 -3.33
N GLU A 74 8.23 8.70 -3.50
CA GLU A 74 8.55 7.46 -2.81
C GLU A 74 8.62 6.32 -3.80
N CYS A 75 9.61 5.44 -3.65
CA CYS A 75 9.82 4.32 -4.57
C CYS A 75 9.75 3.01 -3.82
N PHE A 76 8.90 2.10 -4.30
CA PHE A 76 8.72 0.79 -3.68
C PHE A 76 9.33 -0.29 -4.57
N ARG A 77 10.09 -1.20 -3.96
CA ARG A 77 10.41 -2.49 -4.57
C ARG A 77 9.48 -3.54 -4.02
N ARG A 78 8.43 -3.87 -4.78
CA ARG A 78 7.37 -4.75 -4.27
C ARG A 78 6.76 -5.62 -5.34
N THR A 79 6.73 -6.91 -5.08
CA THR A 79 5.96 -7.87 -5.88
C THR A 79 4.47 -7.77 -5.55
N GLY A 80 3.62 -8.11 -6.52
CA GLY A 80 2.18 -8.20 -6.29
C GLY A 80 1.44 -6.86 -6.20
N MET A 81 2.02 -5.77 -6.71
CA MET A 81 1.31 -4.49 -6.90
C MET A 81 0.38 -4.47 -8.12
N ILE A 82 0.03 -5.64 -8.65
CA ILE A 82 -0.84 -5.81 -9.82
C ILE A 82 -2.23 -5.27 -9.49
N GLY A 83 -2.78 -4.49 -10.42
CA GLY A 83 -4.17 -4.02 -10.37
C GLY A 83 -4.28 -2.51 -10.43
N ARG A 84 -5.44 -2.03 -10.01
CA ARG A 84 -5.83 -0.62 -10.13
C ARG A 84 -5.56 0.14 -8.84
N TRP A 85 -4.83 1.24 -8.97
CA TRP A 85 -4.41 2.10 -7.88
C TRP A 85 -4.91 3.53 -8.07
N THR A 86 -5.04 4.26 -6.98
CA THR A 86 -5.38 5.69 -6.95
C THR A 86 -4.50 6.40 -5.92
N PHE A 87 -4.05 7.62 -6.22
CA PHE A 87 -3.51 8.50 -5.21
C PHE A 87 -4.65 9.10 -4.37
N VAL A 88 -4.39 9.26 -3.08
CA VAL A 88 -5.31 9.91 -2.14
C VAL A 88 -4.52 10.83 -1.20
N VAL A 89 -5.04 12.04 -1.01
CA VAL A 89 -4.57 12.98 0.00
C VAL A 89 -5.60 13.04 1.12
N TYR A 90 -5.17 12.77 2.35
CA TYR A 90 -5.93 13.06 3.56
C TYR A 90 -5.32 14.30 4.19
N SER A 91 -6.14 15.25 4.64
CA SER A 91 -5.64 16.29 5.55
C SER A 91 -4.98 15.65 6.79
N SER A 92 -3.98 16.31 7.37
CA SER A 92 -3.20 15.76 8.48
C SER A 92 -4.06 15.44 9.72
N SER A 93 -5.24 16.06 9.86
CA SER A 93 -6.23 15.75 10.90
C SER A 93 -7.17 14.59 10.54
N SER A 94 -7.38 14.32 9.25
CA SER A 94 -8.31 13.29 8.74
C SER A 94 -7.76 11.86 8.74
N ASP A 95 -6.48 11.66 9.07
CA ASP A 95 -5.98 10.31 9.41
C ASP A 95 -6.58 9.78 10.71
N ARG A 96 -7.29 10.63 11.47
CA ARG A 96 -8.07 10.23 12.65
C ARG A 96 -9.45 9.74 12.25
N MET A 97 -9.90 8.66 12.89
CA MET A 97 -11.30 8.25 12.81
C MET A 97 -12.20 9.40 13.30
N ASP A 98 -13.23 9.72 12.54
CA ASP A 98 -14.36 10.50 13.02
C ASP A 98 -15.07 9.67 14.08
N PRO A 99 -15.01 10.05 15.37
CA PRO A 99 -15.59 9.26 16.46
C PRO A 99 -17.12 9.20 16.38
N ALA A 100 -17.79 10.14 15.69
CA ALA A 100 -19.24 10.12 15.51
C ALA A 100 -19.68 9.11 14.45
N ARG A 101 -18.78 8.73 13.53
CA ARG A 101 -19.08 7.83 12.39
C ARG A 101 -18.29 6.51 12.42
N GLY A 102 -17.34 6.38 13.35
CA GLY A 102 -16.44 5.23 13.44
C GLY A 102 -15.63 5.00 12.16
N GLN A 103 -15.42 6.04 11.36
CA GLN A 103 -14.86 5.95 10.01
C GLN A 103 -13.77 7.00 9.82
N ASN A 104 -12.74 6.67 9.03
CA ASN A 104 -11.74 7.67 8.64
C ASN A 104 -12.45 8.78 7.87
N SER A 105 -12.02 10.02 8.13
CA SER A 105 -12.52 11.17 7.39
C SER A 105 -12.28 10.96 5.89
N PRO A 106 -13.18 11.46 5.01
CA PRO A 106 -13.03 11.30 3.58
C PRO A 106 -11.73 11.96 3.10
N PRO A 107 -11.10 11.43 2.04
CA PRO A 107 -9.92 12.05 1.46
C PRO A 107 -10.26 13.44 0.92
N THR A 108 -9.35 14.39 1.11
CA THR A 108 -9.45 15.75 0.59
C THR A 108 -9.37 15.76 -0.93
N ARG A 109 -8.59 14.84 -1.51
CA ARG A 109 -8.44 14.69 -2.96
C ARG A 109 -8.13 13.24 -3.31
N VAL A 110 -8.67 12.82 -4.45
CA VAL A 110 -8.46 11.50 -5.04
C VAL A 110 -8.10 11.74 -6.50
N SER A 111 -7.10 11.02 -7.00
CA SER A 111 -6.75 11.04 -8.42
C SER A 111 -7.68 10.15 -9.24
N ASP A 112 -7.59 10.25 -10.56
CA ASP A 112 -8.02 9.15 -11.42
C ASP A 112 -7.23 7.88 -11.12
N SER A 113 -7.80 6.74 -11.50
CA SER A 113 -7.13 5.45 -11.30
C SER A 113 -6.09 5.18 -12.37
N PHE A 114 -5.00 4.54 -11.98
CA PHE A 114 -3.96 4.06 -12.89
C PHE A 114 -3.70 2.56 -12.68
N ILE A 115 -3.18 1.91 -13.70
CA ILE A 115 -2.71 0.52 -13.62
C ILE A 115 -1.22 0.56 -13.30
N TYR A 116 -0.81 -0.19 -12.28
CA TYR A 116 0.58 -0.32 -11.90
C TYR A 116 1.42 -0.86 -13.07
N GLN A 117 2.60 -0.29 -13.25
CA GLN A 117 3.58 -0.70 -14.24
C GLN A 117 4.94 -0.73 -13.54
N GLU A 118 5.69 -1.79 -13.82
CA GLU A 118 7.04 -1.98 -13.33
C GLU A 118 7.97 -0.92 -13.93
N ASP A 119 9.04 -0.56 -13.21
CA ASP A 119 10.08 0.38 -13.64
C ASP A 119 9.55 1.74 -14.13
N THR A 120 8.40 2.14 -13.60
CA THR A 120 7.66 3.34 -13.97
C THR A 120 7.55 4.30 -12.78
N GLU A 121 7.70 5.58 -13.05
CA GLU A 121 7.31 6.64 -12.14
C GLU A 121 5.93 7.21 -12.52
N PHE A 122 5.02 7.20 -11.55
CA PHE A 122 3.71 7.81 -11.64
C PHE A 122 3.76 9.18 -10.98
N VAL A 123 3.69 10.23 -11.80
CA VAL A 123 3.67 11.61 -11.31
C VAL A 123 2.24 12.12 -11.33
N TRP A 124 1.72 12.45 -10.15
CA TRP A 124 0.40 13.05 -9.99
C TRP A 124 0.52 14.53 -9.65
N ASP A 125 0.02 15.39 -10.53
CA ASP A 125 -0.17 16.80 -10.24
C ASP A 125 -1.47 16.98 -9.46
N VAL A 126 -1.34 17.35 -8.19
CA VAL A 126 -2.46 17.36 -7.24
C VAL A 126 -3.50 18.44 -7.59
N ARG A 127 -3.03 19.57 -8.14
CA ARG A 127 -3.86 20.71 -8.53
C ARG A 127 -4.76 20.34 -9.70
N THR A 128 -4.15 19.91 -10.80
CA THR A 128 -4.84 19.58 -12.05
C THR A 128 -5.52 18.21 -12.01
N GLY A 129 -5.06 17.32 -11.13
CA GLY A 129 -5.51 15.94 -11.06
C GLY A 129 -4.83 15.02 -12.08
N ARG A 130 -3.98 15.55 -12.97
CA ARG A 130 -3.37 14.79 -14.06
C ARG A 130 -2.32 13.82 -13.55
N ILE A 131 -2.33 12.60 -14.09
CA ILE A 131 -1.28 11.60 -13.91
C ILE A 131 -0.46 11.52 -15.19
N THR A 132 0.85 11.57 -15.05
CA THR A 132 1.82 11.32 -16.13
C THR A 132 2.72 10.15 -15.75
N LEU A 133 3.01 9.31 -16.73
CA LEU A 133 3.92 8.18 -16.57
C LEU A 133 5.27 8.55 -17.20
N GLN A 134 6.35 8.23 -16.49
CA GLN A 134 7.71 8.37 -16.99
C GLN A 134 8.55 7.17 -16.53
N ALA A 135 9.73 6.99 -17.11
CA ALA A 135 10.65 5.95 -16.65
C ALA A 135 11.05 6.23 -15.19
N ALA A 136 11.10 5.19 -14.35
CA ALA A 136 11.59 5.36 -12.99
C ALA A 136 13.04 5.87 -13.02
N PRO A 137 13.41 6.82 -12.14
CA PRO A 137 14.79 7.32 -12.07
C PRO A 137 15.75 6.16 -11.78
N PRO A 138 16.93 6.12 -12.42
CA PRO A 138 17.91 5.07 -12.14
C PRO A 138 18.22 5.05 -10.65
N GLU A 139 18.51 3.86 -10.13
CA GLU A 139 18.95 3.71 -8.75
C GLU A 139 20.29 4.44 -8.60
N GLY A 140 20.26 5.57 -7.90
CA GLY A 140 21.47 6.32 -7.56
C GLY A 140 22.24 5.54 -6.52
N ASN A 141 23.52 5.26 -6.81
CA ASN A 141 24.51 4.99 -5.79
C ASN A 141 24.58 6.24 -4.91
N ASP A 142 24.09 6.16 -3.68
CA ASP A 142 24.37 7.16 -2.65
C ASP A 142 25.88 7.44 -2.52
#